data_AF-A0A1F9MXK6-F1
#
_entry.id   AF-A0A1F9MXK6-F1
#
_cell.length_a   1.000
_cell.length_b   1.000
_cell.length_c   1.000
_cell.angle_alpha   90.00
_cell.angle_beta   90.00
_cell.angle_gamma   90.00
#
_symmetry.space_group_name_H-M   'P 1'
#
loop_
_entity.id
_entity.type
_entity.pdbx_description
1 polymer ?
#
loop_
_entity_poly.entity_id
_entity_poly.type
_entity_poly.pdbx_seq_one_letter_code
_entity_poly.pdbx_strand_id
1 'polypeptide(L)'
;MRSDMSFDRRSDMSFDRRSDMHTRNQMQTTEFGFIRQAIRQVRRTVVYFLAVATAMLALGGCLSFNIDTPDRFRRFHDADDLKMITADGVMLKSRTIENYPKADLLFWVDAMKRHLEERGYAFKHEDCFQTQTGLDGCAIEFILPHGAEDWVLSQCLFVIDDAIIVLESAGPFEKFVQVEESLRAAYRTFHLDT
;
A
#
# COMPACT_ATOMS: atom_id res chain seq x y z
N MET A 1 -14.37 69.72 29.20
CA MET A 1 -14.30 71.06 29.83
C MET A 1 -13.71 70.89 31.21
N ARG A 2 -12.78 71.79 31.59
CA ARG A 2 -11.83 71.76 32.72
C ARG A 2 -10.60 70.87 32.54
N SER A 3 -9.39 71.29 32.87
CA SER A 3 -8.78 72.62 33.08
C SER A 3 -7.31 72.33 33.31
N ASP A 4 -6.48 73.26 32.86
CA ASP A 4 -5.05 73.31 33.09
C ASP A 4 -4.66 73.14 34.58
N MET A 5 -3.49 72.55 34.80
CA MET A 5 -2.60 73.04 35.85
C MET A 5 -1.15 72.72 35.49
N SER A 6 -0.46 73.79 35.13
CA SER A 6 0.99 73.93 35.08
C SER A 6 1.59 73.73 36.47
N PHE A 7 2.76 73.08 36.54
CA PHE A 7 3.81 73.55 37.45
C PHE A 7 5.18 73.11 36.97
N ASP A 8 5.99 74.12 36.72
CA ASP A 8 7.40 74.10 36.37
C ASP A 8 8.26 73.93 37.65
N ARG A 9 9.28 73.07 37.61
CA ARG A 9 10.52 73.29 38.38
C ARG A 9 11.67 72.40 37.92
N ARG A 10 12.65 73.09 37.32
CA ARG A 10 14.11 72.85 37.34
C ARG A 10 14.57 71.79 38.35
N SER A 11 15.57 71.00 37.95
CA SER A 11 16.89 70.97 38.61
C SER A 11 17.85 70.09 37.83
N ASP A 12 18.98 70.67 37.48
CA ASP A 12 20.17 70.03 36.96
C ASP A 12 20.57 68.77 37.75
N MET A 13 20.94 67.72 37.02
CA MET A 13 21.93 66.75 37.49
C MET A 13 22.60 66.13 36.26
N SER A 14 23.65 66.80 35.80
CA SER A 14 24.69 66.23 34.96
C SER A 14 25.45 65.17 35.77
N PHE A 15 24.89 63.96 35.84
CA PHE A 15 25.63 62.82 36.37
C PHE A 15 26.43 62.17 35.25
N ASP A 16 27.71 62.51 35.26
CA ASP A 16 28.79 61.91 34.50
C ASP A 16 28.72 60.39 34.57
N ARG A 17 28.27 59.75 33.48
CA ARG A 17 28.20 58.28 33.35
C ARG A 17 29.19 57.81 32.29
N ARG A 18 30.43 58.27 32.42
CA ARG A 18 31.56 57.95 31.53
C ARG A 18 32.53 56.96 32.18
N SER A 19 32.02 55.94 32.88
CA SER A 19 32.89 54.96 33.58
C SER A 19 32.44 53.50 33.55
N ASP A 20 31.38 53.14 32.80
CA ASP A 20 30.84 51.76 32.78
C ASP A 20 30.86 51.11 31.38
N MET A 21 31.78 51.51 30.50
CA MET A 21 31.81 51.00 29.12
C MET A 21 32.91 49.96 28.84
N HIS A 22 33.70 49.53 29.84
CA HIS A 22 34.77 48.55 29.64
C HIS A 22 34.63 47.22 30.38
N THR A 23 33.63 47.07 31.25
CA THR A 23 33.43 45.82 32.02
C THR A 23 32.19 45.03 31.61
N ARG A 24 31.61 45.30 30.43
CA ARG A 24 30.49 44.51 29.87
C ARG A 24 30.84 43.67 28.63
N ASN A 25 32.05 43.79 28.09
CA ASN A 25 32.44 43.10 26.85
C ASN A 25 33.16 41.76 27.02
N GLN A 26 33.39 41.28 28.25
CA GLN A 26 34.09 40.00 28.48
C GLN A 26 33.19 38.83 28.94
N MET A 27 31.88 39.03 29.11
CA MET A 27 30.96 37.98 29.57
C MET A 27 29.99 37.47 28.48
N GLN A 28 30.24 37.75 27.20
CA GLN A 28 29.34 37.31 26.11
C GLN A 28 29.93 36.28 25.14
N THR A 29 31.19 35.87 25.29
CA THR A 29 31.84 34.98 24.30
C THR A 29 31.85 33.49 24.68
N THR A 30 31.51 33.12 25.91
CA THR A 30 31.55 31.72 26.37
C THR A 30 30.20 30.98 26.28
N GLU A 31 29.05 31.66 26.28
CA GLU A 31 27.75 30.99 26.19
C GLU A 31 27.36 30.54 24.77
N PHE A 32 27.85 31.21 23.73
CA PHE A 32 27.49 30.85 22.35
C PHE A 32 28.15 29.55 21.85
N GLY A 33 29.17 29.03 22.54
CA GLY A 33 29.84 27.78 22.19
C GLY A 33 29.01 26.53 22.49
N PHE A 34 28.33 26.52 23.65
CA PHE A 34 27.50 25.39 24.10
C PHE A 34 26.26 25.19 23.22
N ILE A 35 25.61 26.28 22.81
CA ILE A 35 24.42 26.23 21.95
C ILE A 35 24.76 25.65 20.57
N ARG A 36 25.93 25.98 20.01
CA ARG A 36 26.40 25.43 18.71
C ARG A 36 26.75 23.94 18.79
N GLN A 37 27.25 23.45 19.92
CA GLN A 37 27.53 22.02 20.12
C GLN A 37 26.23 21.20 20.29
N ALA A 38 25.25 21.71 21.04
CA ALA A 38 23.95 21.05 21.20
C ALA A 38 23.19 20.92 19.86
N ILE A 39 23.18 21.97 19.04
CA ILE A 39 22.53 21.95 17.71
C ILE A 39 23.21 20.96 16.75
N ARG A 40 24.54 20.78 16.83
CA ARG A 40 25.26 19.76 16.04
C ARG A 40 24.91 18.34 16.45
N GLN A 41 24.71 18.08 17.74
CA GLN A 41 24.34 16.75 18.22
C GLN A 41 22.92 16.40 17.81
N VAL A 42 21.94 17.30 17.97
CA VAL A 42 20.55 17.07 17.55
C VAL A 42 20.44 16.80 16.04
N ARG A 43 21.20 17.52 15.19
CA ARG A 43 21.24 17.27 13.74
C ARG A 43 21.74 15.85 13.40
N ARG A 44 22.74 15.34 14.11
CA ARG A 44 23.23 13.97 13.88
C ARG A 44 22.16 12.94 14.23
N THR A 45 21.51 13.07 15.38
CA THR A 45 20.47 12.11 15.82
C THR A 45 19.26 12.12 14.88
N VAL A 46 18.81 13.30 14.45
CA VAL A 46 17.69 13.42 13.49
C VAL A 46 18.03 12.80 12.14
N VAL A 47 19.24 13.01 11.63
CA VAL A 47 19.68 12.39 10.35
C VAL A 47 19.75 10.87 10.46
N TYR A 48 20.22 10.31 11.59
CA TYR A 48 20.23 8.86 11.80
C TYR A 48 18.82 8.28 11.86
N PHE A 49 17.89 8.90 12.60
CA PHE A 49 16.50 8.44 12.66
C PHE A 49 15.81 8.48 11.31
N LEU A 50 16.02 9.56 10.54
CA LEU A 50 15.48 9.68 9.19
C LEU A 50 16.03 8.58 8.27
N ALA A 51 17.35 8.34 8.30
CA ALA A 51 17.98 7.30 7.48
C ALA A 51 17.49 5.88 7.83
N VAL A 52 17.31 5.57 9.12
CA VAL A 52 16.76 4.28 9.56
C VAL A 52 15.30 4.11 9.13
N ALA A 53 14.48 5.15 9.27
CA ALA A 53 13.09 5.12 8.82
C ALA A 53 12.98 4.90 7.30
N THR A 54 13.80 5.59 6.49
CA THR A 54 13.85 5.39 5.04
C THR A 54 14.34 4.00 4.65
N ALA A 55 15.32 3.44 5.39
CA ALA A 55 15.81 2.08 5.15
C ALA A 55 14.75 1.01 5.47
N MET A 56 13.91 1.21 6.51
CA MET A 56 12.82 0.30 6.84
C MET A 56 11.69 0.33 5.80
N LEU A 57 11.39 1.49 5.22
CA LEU A 57 10.40 1.63 4.14
C LEU A 57 10.82 0.92 2.84
N ALA A 58 12.13 0.70 2.63
CA ALA A 58 12.64 0.00 1.44
C ALA A 58 12.51 -1.54 1.52
N LEU A 59 12.10 -2.09 2.68
CA LEU A 59 11.90 -3.54 2.87
C LEU A 59 10.47 -3.99 2.59
N GLY A 60 9.65 -3.19 1.91
CA GLY A 60 8.36 -3.64 1.38
C GLY A 60 8.59 -4.76 0.37
N GLY A 61 8.64 -6.01 0.85
CA GLY A 61 8.88 -7.18 0.04
C GLY A 61 7.82 -7.29 -1.05
N CYS A 62 8.25 -7.35 -2.31
CA CYS A 62 7.38 -7.78 -3.39
C CYS A 62 6.95 -9.22 -3.10
N LEU A 63 5.67 -9.40 -2.79
CA LEU A 63 5.07 -10.72 -2.67
C LEU A 63 5.13 -11.40 -4.04
N SER A 64 6.05 -12.36 -4.19
CA SER A 64 6.21 -13.17 -5.39
C SER A 64 5.52 -14.50 -5.19
N PHE A 65 4.89 -15.01 -6.24
CA PHE A 65 4.15 -16.26 -6.20
C PHE A 65 4.21 -16.94 -7.56
N ASN A 66 3.92 -18.23 -7.57
CA ASN A 66 3.91 -19.02 -8.78
C ASN A 66 2.72 -19.98 -8.80
N ILE A 67 2.29 -20.30 -10.02
CA ILE A 67 1.27 -21.32 -10.31
C ILE A 67 1.75 -22.10 -11.53
N ASP A 68 1.41 -23.39 -11.59
CA ASP A 68 1.61 -24.17 -12.81
C ASP A 68 0.78 -23.60 -13.95
N THR A 69 1.34 -23.63 -15.15
CA THR A 69 0.62 -23.17 -16.35
C THR A 69 -0.51 -24.14 -16.66
N PRO A 70 -1.79 -23.70 -16.67
CA PRO A 70 -2.89 -24.57 -17.01
C PRO A 70 -2.75 -25.09 -18.44
N ASP A 71 -3.37 -26.24 -18.74
CA ASP A 71 -3.30 -26.81 -20.09
C ASP A 71 -3.89 -25.83 -21.13
N ARG A 72 -3.30 -25.82 -22.33
CA ARG A 72 -3.65 -24.92 -23.46
C ARG A 72 -3.37 -23.42 -23.21
N PHE A 73 -2.88 -23.01 -22.05
CA PHE A 73 -2.43 -21.65 -21.80
C PHE A 73 -0.99 -21.42 -22.28
N ARG A 74 -0.69 -20.16 -22.60
CA ARG A 74 0.66 -19.65 -22.86
C ARG A 74 0.88 -18.41 -22.01
N ARG A 75 2.03 -18.36 -21.33
CA ARG A 75 2.44 -17.24 -20.49
C ARG A 75 3.00 -16.11 -21.34
N PHE A 76 2.68 -14.88 -21.00
CA PHE A 76 3.36 -13.71 -21.56
C PHE A 76 4.72 -13.55 -20.86
N HIS A 77 5.80 -13.39 -21.64
CA HIS A 77 7.16 -13.30 -21.09
C HIS A 77 7.50 -11.91 -20.55
N ASP A 78 6.86 -10.85 -21.06
CA ASP A 78 7.18 -9.45 -20.74
C ASP A 78 6.10 -8.79 -19.87
N ALA A 79 5.38 -9.57 -19.05
CA ALA A 79 4.37 -9.04 -18.14
C ALA A 79 4.93 -8.98 -16.71
N ASP A 80 4.77 -7.83 -16.06
CA ASP A 80 5.18 -7.64 -14.65
C ASP A 80 4.38 -8.56 -13.71
N ASP A 81 3.11 -8.81 -14.05
CA ASP A 81 2.22 -9.72 -13.35
C ASP A 81 2.04 -11.04 -14.13
N LEU A 82 1.55 -12.08 -13.44
CA LEU A 82 1.13 -13.31 -14.10
C LEU A 82 0.08 -12.97 -15.17
N LYS A 83 0.39 -13.29 -16.42
CA LYS A 83 -0.57 -13.19 -17.51
C LYS A 83 -0.42 -14.39 -18.43
N MET A 84 -1.52 -15.03 -18.75
CA MET A 84 -1.60 -16.16 -19.66
C MET A 84 -2.84 -16.05 -20.54
N ILE A 85 -2.81 -16.69 -21.71
CA ILE A 85 -3.94 -16.73 -22.63
C ILE A 85 -3.98 -18.07 -23.38
N THR A 86 -5.18 -18.54 -23.72
CA THR A 86 -5.38 -19.64 -24.66
C THR A 86 -5.47 -19.14 -26.10
N ALA A 87 -5.29 -20.02 -27.08
CA ALA A 87 -5.49 -19.66 -28.48
C ALA A 87 -6.92 -19.19 -28.79
N ASP A 88 -7.89 -19.64 -27.99
CA ASP A 88 -9.32 -19.34 -28.12
C ASP A 88 -9.76 -18.11 -27.29
N GLY A 89 -8.82 -17.38 -26.69
CA GLY A 89 -9.09 -16.07 -26.05
C GLY A 89 -9.52 -16.13 -24.57
N VAL A 90 -9.39 -17.27 -23.90
CA VAL A 90 -9.54 -17.33 -22.43
C VAL A 90 -8.27 -16.78 -21.80
N MET A 91 -8.40 -15.71 -21.02
CA MET A 91 -7.30 -15.09 -20.30
C MET A 91 -7.24 -15.57 -18.86
N LEU A 92 -6.04 -15.63 -18.30
CA LEU A 92 -5.78 -15.74 -16.87
C LEU A 92 -4.76 -14.66 -16.50
N LYS A 93 -5.05 -13.85 -15.50
CA LYS A 93 -4.13 -12.83 -14.99
C LYS A 93 -4.15 -12.80 -13.48
N SER A 94 -3.07 -12.33 -12.87
CA SER A 94 -3.06 -11.99 -11.45
C SER A 94 -3.19 -10.50 -11.24
N ARG A 95 -3.58 -10.14 -10.02
CA ARG A 95 -3.32 -8.84 -9.42
C ARG A 95 -3.20 -9.00 -7.92
N THR A 96 -2.45 -8.11 -7.29
CA THR A 96 -2.34 -8.02 -5.84
C THR A 96 -3.07 -6.77 -5.38
N ILE A 97 -3.93 -6.91 -4.38
CA ILE A 97 -4.64 -5.79 -3.73
C ILE A 97 -4.35 -5.81 -2.24
N GLU A 98 -4.48 -4.67 -1.58
CA GLU A 98 -4.31 -4.56 -0.13
C GLU A 98 -5.49 -5.24 0.60
N ASN A 99 -5.18 -6.00 1.66
CA ASN A 99 -6.18 -6.56 2.57
C ASN A 99 -6.69 -5.48 3.53
N TYR A 100 -7.47 -4.53 3.00
CA TYR A 100 -8.02 -3.42 3.77
C TYR A 100 -9.53 -3.23 3.56
N PRO A 101 -10.37 -3.33 4.62
CA PRO A 101 -9.99 -3.66 6.00
C PRO A 101 -9.44 -5.08 6.11
N LYS A 102 -8.54 -5.33 7.08
CA LYS A 102 -8.00 -6.69 7.29
C LYS A 102 -9.14 -7.67 7.61
N ALA A 103 -9.32 -8.66 6.74
CA ALA A 103 -10.33 -9.69 6.88
C ALA A 103 -9.86 -11.03 6.32
N ASP A 104 -10.59 -12.09 6.65
CA ASP A 104 -10.30 -13.44 6.19
C ASP A 104 -10.80 -13.72 4.76
N LEU A 105 -10.43 -14.88 4.22
CA LEU A 105 -10.80 -15.31 2.87
C LEU A 105 -12.31 -15.35 2.66
N LEU A 106 -13.08 -15.88 3.61
CA LEU A 106 -14.52 -16.07 3.45
C LEU A 106 -15.26 -14.72 3.42
N PHE A 107 -14.81 -13.76 4.22
CA PHE A 107 -15.30 -12.39 4.16
C PHE A 107 -15.11 -11.80 2.76
N TRP A 108 -13.91 -11.93 2.18
CA TRP A 108 -13.62 -11.37 0.87
C TRP A 108 -14.36 -12.08 -0.27
N VAL A 109 -14.57 -13.39 -0.16
CA VAL A 109 -15.41 -14.16 -1.09
C VAL A 109 -16.85 -13.64 -1.07
N ASP A 110 -17.46 -13.50 0.11
CA ASP A 110 -18.83 -12.98 0.24
C ASP A 110 -18.94 -11.53 -0.26
N ALA A 111 -17.98 -10.67 0.11
CA ALA A 111 -17.94 -9.28 -0.34
C ALA A 111 -17.81 -9.16 -1.86
N MET A 112 -16.90 -9.92 -2.48
CA MET A 112 -16.72 -9.93 -3.93
C MET A 112 -17.95 -10.48 -4.65
N LYS A 113 -18.56 -11.53 -4.12
CA LYS A 113 -19.78 -12.13 -4.68
C LYS A 113 -20.93 -11.13 -4.71
N ARG A 114 -21.24 -10.51 -3.56
CA ARG A 114 -22.28 -9.48 -3.48
C ARG A 114 -22.01 -8.32 -4.42
N HIS A 115 -20.76 -7.84 -4.47
CA HIS A 115 -20.38 -6.74 -5.36
C HIS A 115 -20.63 -7.07 -6.84
N LEU A 116 -20.33 -8.29 -7.28
CA LEU A 116 -20.54 -8.70 -8.66
C LEU A 116 -22.03 -8.95 -8.96
N GLU A 117 -22.77 -9.59 -8.06
CA GLU A 117 -24.23 -9.80 -8.19
C GLU A 117 -24.98 -8.45 -8.28
N GLU A 118 -24.63 -7.46 -7.46
CA GLU A 118 -25.18 -6.10 -7.52
C GLU A 118 -24.92 -5.40 -8.86
N ARG A 119 -23.85 -5.80 -9.57
CA ARG A 119 -23.51 -5.30 -10.91
C ARG A 119 -24.14 -6.09 -12.04
N GLY A 120 -25.00 -7.07 -11.73
CA GLY A 120 -25.74 -7.87 -12.70
C GLY A 120 -25.00 -9.11 -13.21
N TYR A 121 -23.92 -9.52 -12.53
CA TYR A 121 -23.25 -10.79 -12.83
C TYR A 121 -24.07 -11.94 -12.25
N ALA A 122 -24.32 -12.98 -13.04
CA ALA A 122 -25.06 -14.16 -12.57
C ALA A 122 -24.10 -15.14 -11.91
N PHE A 123 -24.24 -15.37 -10.61
CA PHE A 123 -23.44 -16.36 -9.89
C PHE A 123 -23.62 -17.76 -10.50
N LYS A 124 -22.50 -18.43 -10.80
CA LYS A 124 -22.46 -19.77 -11.40
C LYS A 124 -22.01 -20.81 -10.37
N HIS A 125 -20.88 -20.58 -9.73
CA HIS A 125 -20.23 -21.60 -8.90
C HIS A 125 -19.26 -20.99 -7.88
N GLU A 126 -18.98 -21.74 -6.81
CA GLU A 126 -18.01 -21.43 -5.77
C GLU A 126 -17.30 -22.72 -5.36
N ASP A 127 -15.97 -22.72 -5.35
CA ASP A 127 -15.11 -23.84 -4.94
C ASP A 127 -13.99 -23.31 -4.03
N CYS A 128 -14.10 -23.57 -2.73
CA CYS A 128 -13.02 -23.29 -1.77
C CYS A 128 -12.19 -24.55 -1.53
N PHE A 129 -10.88 -24.39 -1.50
CA PHE A 129 -9.91 -25.48 -1.48
C PHE A 129 -8.63 -25.13 -0.74
N GLN A 130 -7.83 -26.16 -0.46
CA GLN A 130 -6.44 -26.00 -0.04
C GLN A 130 -5.51 -26.26 -1.22
N THR A 131 -4.50 -25.40 -1.35
CA THR A 131 -3.38 -25.59 -2.28
C THR A 131 -2.51 -26.77 -1.84
N GLN A 132 -1.60 -27.20 -2.70
CA GLN A 132 -0.61 -28.24 -2.39
C GLN A 132 0.31 -27.87 -1.22
N THR A 133 0.46 -26.57 -0.93
CA THR A 133 1.25 -26.06 0.20
C THR A 133 0.42 -25.86 1.47
N GLY A 134 -0.89 -26.12 1.41
CA GLY A 134 -1.81 -25.97 2.54
C GLY A 134 -2.41 -24.56 2.70
N LEU A 135 -2.10 -23.63 1.81
CA LEU A 135 -2.76 -22.31 1.78
C LEU A 135 -4.21 -22.45 1.33
N ASP A 136 -5.15 -21.84 2.07
CA ASP A 136 -6.55 -21.78 1.70
C ASP A 136 -6.76 -20.81 0.52
N GLY A 137 -7.56 -21.23 -0.45
CA GLY A 137 -7.99 -20.41 -1.58
C GLY A 137 -9.46 -20.65 -1.90
N CYS A 138 -10.10 -19.70 -2.60
CA CYS A 138 -11.47 -19.90 -3.05
C CYS A 138 -11.70 -19.26 -4.42
N ALA A 139 -12.33 -20.01 -5.32
CA ALA A 139 -12.71 -19.55 -6.65
C ALA A 139 -14.21 -19.33 -6.73
N ILE A 140 -14.63 -18.15 -7.20
CA ILE A 140 -16.02 -17.83 -7.51
C ILE A 140 -16.17 -17.54 -8.99
N GLU A 141 -17.21 -18.11 -9.60
CA GLU A 141 -17.49 -17.98 -11.02
C GLU A 141 -18.82 -17.30 -11.27
N PHE A 142 -18.84 -16.45 -12.29
CA PHE A 142 -19.99 -15.68 -12.73
C PHE A 142 -20.16 -15.79 -14.24
N ILE A 143 -21.39 -15.63 -14.70
CA ILE A 143 -21.76 -15.46 -16.10
C ILE A 143 -22.20 -14.02 -16.34
N LEU A 144 -21.76 -13.42 -17.44
CA LEU A 144 -22.18 -12.08 -17.84
C LEU A 144 -22.32 -11.99 -19.37
N PRO A 145 -23.26 -11.18 -19.89
CA PRO A 145 -23.30 -10.86 -21.31
C PRO A 145 -22.12 -9.92 -21.66
N HIS A 146 -21.41 -10.24 -22.74
CA HIS A 146 -20.36 -9.39 -23.29
C HIS A 146 -20.50 -9.31 -24.82
N GLY A 147 -21.10 -8.23 -25.31
CA GLY A 147 -21.43 -8.09 -26.72
C GLY A 147 -22.54 -9.05 -27.13
N ALA A 148 -22.24 -9.97 -28.05
CA ALA A 148 -23.18 -10.98 -28.55
C ALA A 148 -22.99 -12.37 -27.92
N GLU A 149 -22.07 -12.51 -26.96
CA GLU A 149 -21.69 -13.77 -26.34
C GLU A 149 -21.86 -13.70 -24.83
N ASP A 150 -22.13 -14.85 -24.20
CA ASP A 150 -22.00 -15.00 -22.76
C ASP A 150 -20.55 -15.30 -22.41
N TRP A 151 -20.06 -14.66 -21.36
CA TRP A 151 -18.72 -14.84 -20.84
C TRP A 151 -18.77 -15.45 -19.44
N VAL A 152 -17.73 -16.22 -19.11
CA VAL A 152 -17.46 -16.63 -17.73
C VAL A 152 -16.37 -15.73 -17.17
N LEU A 153 -16.57 -15.26 -15.95
CA LEU A 153 -15.57 -14.60 -15.11
C LEU A 153 -15.34 -15.48 -13.88
N SER A 154 -14.12 -15.95 -13.67
CA SER A 154 -13.69 -16.67 -12.46
C SER A 154 -12.68 -15.83 -11.71
N GLN A 155 -12.91 -15.63 -10.41
CA GLN A 155 -12.01 -14.93 -9.50
C GLN A 155 -11.57 -15.92 -8.42
N CYS A 156 -10.30 -16.27 -8.38
CA CYS A 156 -9.71 -17.08 -7.34
C CYS A 156 -8.89 -16.21 -6.39
N LEU A 157 -9.22 -16.25 -5.10
CA LEU A 157 -8.65 -15.39 -4.06
C LEU A 157 -7.74 -16.21 -3.14
N PHE A 158 -6.62 -15.59 -2.77
CA PHE A 158 -5.75 -16.01 -1.67
C PHE A 158 -5.49 -14.80 -0.77
N VAL A 159 -5.71 -14.95 0.54
CA VAL A 159 -5.45 -13.89 1.53
C VAL A 159 -4.15 -14.21 2.26
N ILE A 160 -3.15 -13.32 2.14
CA ILE A 160 -1.80 -13.49 2.69
C ILE A 160 -1.43 -12.22 3.44
N ASP A 161 -1.53 -12.28 4.77
CA ASP A 161 -1.29 -11.16 5.67
C ASP A 161 -2.04 -9.88 5.25
N ASP A 162 -1.31 -8.93 4.70
CA ASP A 162 -1.77 -7.58 4.33
C ASP A 162 -2.13 -7.46 2.85
N ALA A 163 -2.10 -8.58 2.11
CA ALA A 163 -2.37 -8.64 0.69
C ALA A 163 -3.43 -9.71 0.36
N ILE A 164 -4.13 -9.47 -0.74
CA ILE A 164 -5.01 -10.44 -1.39
C ILE A 164 -4.48 -10.62 -2.81
N ILE A 165 -4.10 -11.85 -3.15
CA ILE A 165 -3.78 -12.20 -4.53
C ILE A 165 -5.06 -12.68 -5.19
N VAL A 166 -5.39 -12.07 -6.32
CA VAL A 166 -6.57 -12.40 -7.12
C VAL A 166 -6.12 -12.92 -8.47
N LEU A 167 -6.40 -14.19 -8.74
CA LEU A 167 -6.27 -14.80 -10.06
C LEU A 167 -7.61 -14.66 -10.79
N GLU A 168 -7.65 -13.80 -11.79
CA GLU A 168 -8.82 -13.56 -12.63
C GLU A 168 -8.66 -14.34 -13.94
N SER A 169 -9.59 -15.24 -14.22
CA SER A 169 -9.75 -15.79 -15.57
C SER A 169 -11.08 -15.40 -16.18
N ALA A 170 -11.06 -15.11 -17.48
CA ALA A 170 -12.25 -14.69 -18.21
C ALA A 170 -12.19 -15.08 -19.68
N GLY A 171 -13.34 -15.38 -20.27
CA GLY A 171 -13.46 -15.61 -21.71
C GLY A 171 -14.87 -16.05 -22.12
N PRO A 172 -15.10 -16.26 -23.43
CA PRO A 172 -16.38 -16.73 -23.94
C PRO A 172 -16.77 -18.07 -23.31
N PHE A 173 -18.05 -18.24 -22.96
CA PHE A 173 -18.55 -19.37 -22.18
C PHE A 173 -18.12 -20.74 -22.76
N GLU A 174 -18.36 -20.95 -24.06
CA GLU A 174 -18.03 -22.21 -24.73
C GLU A 174 -16.54 -22.54 -24.71
N LYS A 175 -15.67 -21.51 -24.68
CA LYS A 175 -14.22 -21.68 -24.64
C LYS A 175 -13.73 -21.89 -23.21
N PHE A 176 -14.34 -21.19 -22.26
CA PHE A 176 -14.00 -21.28 -20.84
C PHE A 176 -14.27 -22.68 -20.28
N VAL A 177 -15.45 -23.24 -20.57
CA VAL A 177 -15.85 -24.58 -20.08
C VAL A 177 -14.84 -25.67 -20.51
N GLN A 178 -14.17 -25.50 -21.66
CA GLN A 178 -13.17 -26.47 -22.14
C GLN A 178 -11.87 -26.47 -21.33
N VAL A 179 -11.58 -25.40 -20.59
CA VAL A 179 -10.33 -25.25 -19.82
C VAL A 179 -10.58 -25.11 -18.32
N GLU A 180 -11.84 -25.12 -17.88
CA GLU A 180 -12.27 -24.89 -16.50
C GLU A 180 -11.60 -25.86 -15.51
N GLU A 181 -11.56 -27.16 -15.83
CA GLU A 181 -10.91 -28.17 -14.98
C GLU A 181 -9.39 -27.92 -14.87
N SER A 182 -8.74 -27.57 -15.98
CA SER A 182 -7.31 -27.27 -15.99
C SER A 182 -6.97 -26.02 -15.18
N LEU A 183 -7.84 -25.00 -15.21
CA LEU A 183 -7.72 -23.79 -14.37
C LEU A 183 -7.85 -24.14 -12.89
N ARG A 184 -8.87 -24.92 -12.52
CA ARG A 184 -9.07 -25.36 -11.12
C ARG A 184 -7.90 -26.20 -10.62
N ALA A 185 -7.33 -27.06 -11.47
CA ALA A 185 -6.12 -27.81 -11.13
C ALA A 185 -4.93 -26.86 -10.90
N ALA A 186 -4.71 -25.90 -11.79
CA ALA A 186 -3.63 -24.91 -11.67
C ALA A 186 -3.75 -24.04 -10.41
N TYR A 187 -4.95 -23.60 -10.03
CA TYR A 187 -5.14 -22.81 -8.80
C TYR A 187 -4.66 -23.57 -7.54
N ARG A 188 -4.80 -24.90 -7.51
CA ARG A 188 -4.34 -25.73 -6.38
C ARG A 188 -2.82 -25.84 -6.31
N THR A 189 -2.09 -25.49 -7.37
CA THR A 189 -0.62 -25.47 -7.40
C THR A 189 -0.02 -24.17 -6.88
N PHE A 190 -0.87 -23.19 -6.54
CA PHE A 190 -0.44 -21.89 -6.06
C PHE A 190 0.48 -22.02 -4.84
N HIS A 191 1.59 -21.28 -4.88
CA HIS A 191 2.52 -21.14 -3.77
C HIS A 191 3.24 -19.79 -3.82
N LEU A 192 3.73 -19.36 -2.67
CA LEU A 192 4.59 -18.19 -2.54
C LEU A 192 6.05 -18.58 -2.83
N ASP A 193 6.76 -17.71 -3.55
CA ASP A 193 8.21 -17.81 -3.73
C ASP A 193 8.86 -17.24 -2.47
N THR A 194 9.20 -18.10 -1.51
CA THR A 194 9.91 -17.74 -0.26
C THR A 194 11.42 -17.71 -0.44
#